data_AF-A0A1I5U1X8-F1
#
_entry.id   AF-A0A1I5U1X8-F1
#
_cell.length_a   1.000
_cell.length_b   1.000
_cell.length_c   1.000
_cell.angle_alpha   90.00
_cell.angle_beta   90.00
_cell.angle_gamma   90.00
#
_symmetry.space_group_name_H-M   'P 1'
#
loop_
_entity.id
_entity.type
_entity.pdbx_description
1 polymer ?
#
loop_
_entity_poly.entity_id
_entity_poly.type
_entity_poly.pdbx_seq_one_letter_code
_entity_poly.pdbx_strand_id
1 'polypeptide(L)'
;MLLLQVSEGGTFALAAELTKRGLAHREPVLKRSQNGDTDEADALFSLLEWEESGHLLPHALLQRALREAGNQPLYITHPEGACKLMHRYWRLSRTERPLADYVFPFLEANPHEVHVLLELCSPNASVNGGPRYRAGLEESTVEMLATSLGPKLYEMARQLHGPEPVDHYPGDPHDSTPPTPEDRLRQFIYLYEQRNKPSISEEVIEE
;
A
#
# COMPACT_ATOMS: atom_id res chain seq x y z
N MET A 1 10.97 18.38 -17.15
CA MET A 1 10.36 17.53 -18.20
C MET A 1 9.61 16.33 -17.63
N LEU A 2 10.25 15.45 -16.84
CA LEU A 2 9.59 14.28 -16.22
C LEU A 2 8.39 14.65 -15.33
N LEU A 3 8.53 15.66 -14.47
CA LEU A 3 7.45 16.13 -13.59
C LEU A 3 6.22 16.61 -14.39
N LEU A 4 6.44 17.39 -15.47
CA LEU A 4 5.39 17.86 -16.37
C LEU A 4 4.68 16.71 -17.09
N GLN A 5 5.43 15.68 -17.50
CA GLN A 5 4.83 14.49 -18.11
C GLN A 5 3.97 13.71 -17.09
N VAL A 6 4.41 13.61 -15.84
CA VAL A 6 3.65 12.97 -14.76
C VAL A 6 2.42 13.80 -14.37
N SER A 7 2.53 15.13 -14.33
CA SER A 7 1.43 16.01 -13.91
C SER A 7 0.41 16.33 -15.01
N GLU A 8 0.83 16.47 -16.27
CA GLU A 8 0.00 17.05 -17.34
C GLU A 8 -0.05 16.24 -18.64
N GLY A 9 0.80 15.22 -18.85
CA GLY A 9 0.87 14.46 -20.12
C GLY A 9 0.45 12.99 -20.05
N GLY A 10 -0.15 12.41 -21.10
CA GLY A 10 -0.39 10.96 -21.21
C GLY A 10 -1.53 10.39 -20.37
N THR A 11 -1.46 9.13 -19.93
CA THR A 11 -2.40 8.43 -19.02
C THR A 11 -1.77 8.15 -17.65
N PHE A 12 -2.55 7.85 -16.59
CA PHE A 12 -1.99 7.41 -15.29
C PHE A 12 -0.98 6.26 -15.45
N ALA A 13 -1.25 5.28 -16.31
CA ALA A 13 -0.35 4.14 -16.52
C ALA A 13 1.04 4.59 -17.02
N LEU A 14 1.08 5.55 -17.95
CA LEU A 14 2.34 6.13 -18.41
C LEU A 14 3.04 6.91 -17.30
N ALA A 15 2.30 7.72 -16.55
CA ALA A 15 2.83 8.48 -15.42
C ALA A 15 3.42 7.55 -14.34
N ALA A 16 2.74 6.46 -14.01
CA ALA A 16 3.18 5.47 -13.03
C ALA A 16 4.48 4.77 -13.45
N GLU A 17 4.60 4.40 -14.72
CA GLU A 17 5.83 3.79 -15.26
C GLU A 17 6.99 4.78 -15.27
N LEU A 18 6.75 6.05 -15.64
CA LEU A 18 7.75 7.11 -15.58
C LEU A 18 8.20 7.39 -14.14
N THR A 19 7.28 7.47 -13.17
CA THR A 19 7.62 7.62 -11.75
C THR A 19 8.41 6.42 -11.23
N LYS A 20 8.04 5.19 -11.61
CA LYS A 20 8.76 3.98 -11.23
C LYS A 20 10.21 4.01 -11.74
N ARG A 21 10.41 4.35 -13.01
CA ARG A 21 11.76 4.48 -13.60
C ARG A 21 12.56 5.59 -12.94
N GLY A 22 11.95 6.77 -12.75
CA GLY A 22 12.61 7.89 -12.07
C GLY A 22 13.09 7.53 -10.67
N LEU A 23 12.25 6.87 -9.87
CA LEU A 23 12.63 6.43 -8.52
C LEU A 23 13.71 5.31 -8.53
N ALA A 24 13.66 4.39 -9.48
CA ALA A 24 14.67 3.34 -9.61
C ALA A 24 16.05 3.88 -10.00
N HIS A 25 16.12 4.95 -10.80
CA HIS A 25 17.37 5.63 -11.13
C HIS A 25 17.95 6.45 -9.97
N ARG A 26 17.10 6.94 -9.06
CA ARG A 26 17.51 7.72 -7.88
C ARG A 26 18.26 6.88 -6.84
N GLU A 27 17.84 5.65 -6.58
CA GLU A 27 18.42 4.80 -5.52
C GLU A 27 19.94 4.54 -5.67
N PRO A 28 20.46 4.17 -6.85
CA PRO A 28 21.89 3.99 -7.06
C PRO A 28 22.69 5.30 -6.92
N VAL A 29 22.13 6.43 -7.36
CA VAL A 29 22.79 7.75 -7.30
C VAL A 29 22.98 8.20 -5.85
N LEU A 30 21.94 8.05 -5.02
CA LEU A 30 22.04 8.37 -3.58
C LEU A 30 23.02 7.45 -2.84
N LYS A 31 23.04 6.15 -3.17
CA LYS A 31 23.99 5.20 -2.56
C LYS A 31 25.45 5.49 -2.94
N ARG A 32 25.72 5.90 -4.19
CA ARG A 32 27.08 6.28 -4.63
C ARG A 32 27.55 7.55 -3.94
N SER A 33 26.67 8.54 -3.80
CA SER A 33 26.97 9.77 -3.05
C SER A 33 27.30 9.50 -1.57
N GLN A 34 26.55 8.60 -0.92
CA GLN A 34 26.85 8.17 0.46
C GLN A 34 28.21 7.48 0.61
N ASN A 35 28.72 6.88 -0.47
CA ASN A 35 30.01 6.20 -0.50
C ASN A 35 31.18 7.11 -0.95
N GLY A 36 30.92 8.40 -1.19
CA GLY A 36 31.94 9.38 -1.60
C GLY A 36 32.37 9.31 -3.07
N ASP A 37 31.69 8.49 -3.89
CA ASP A 37 31.93 8.40 -5.34
C ASP A 37 31.21 9.56 -6.03
N THR A 38 31.98 10.50 -6.59
CA THR A 38 31.51 11.74 -7.22
C THR A 38 31.77 11.76 -8.72
N ASP A 39 31.59 10.62 -9.39
CA ASP A 39 31.53 10.61 -10.86
C ASP A 39 30.19 11.21 -11.32
N GLU A 40 30.18 12.55 -11.43
CA GLU A 40 29.06 13.37 -11.90
C GLU A 40 28.84 13.27 -13.43
N ALA A 41 29.75 12.60 -14.16
CA ALA A 41 29.84 12.68 -15.61
C ALA A 41 28.62 12.14 -16.40
N ASP A 42 27.81 11.27 -15.79
CA ASP A 42 26.63 10.65 -16.44
C ASP A 42 25.29 10.99 -15.74
N ALA A 43 25.28 11.90 -14.76
CA ALA A 43 24.08 12.21 -14.00
C ALA A 43 23.22 13.27 -14.72
N LEU A 44 22.06 12.85 -15.23
CA LEU A 44 21.07 13.76 -15.86
C LEU A 44 20.49 14.83 -14.90
N PHE A 45 20.67 14.66 -13.59
CA PHE A 45 20.22 15.58 -12.54
C PHE A 45 21.22 15.54 -11.37
N SER A 46 21.39 16.69 -10.71
CA SER A 46 22.15 16.81 -9.47
C SER A 46 21.50 16.06 -8.30
N LEU A 47 22.28 15.79 -7.24
CA LEU A 47 21.78 15.14 -6.02
C LEU A 47 20.62 15.93 -5.38
N LEU A 48 20.77 17.26 -5.32
CA LEU A 48 19.75 18.16 -4.76
C LEU A 48 18.44 18.07 -5.55
N GLU A 49 18.50 18.06 -6.88
CA GLU A 49 17.32 17.87 -7.74
C GLU A 49 16.67 16.49 -7.55
N TRP A 50 17.47 15.45 -7.28
CA TRP A 50 16.96 14.12 -6.93
C TRP A 50 16.31 14.06 -5.54
N GLU A 51 16.82 14.81 -4.57
CA GLU A 51 16.24 14.91 -3.24
C GLU A 51 14.92 15.69 -3.26
N GLU A 52 14.89 16.82 -3.98
CA GLU A 52 13.68 17.63 -4.18
C GLU A 52 12.61 16.86 -4.96
N SER A 53 12.99 16.14 -6.02
CA SER A 53 12.03 15.33 -6.80
C SER A 53 11.48 14.12 -6.05
N GLY A 54 12.11 13.71 -4.93
CA GLY A 54 11.72 12.55 -4.13
C GLY A 54 10.29 12.60 -3.57
N HIS A 55 9.77 13.81 -3.34
CA HIS A 55 8.38 14.03 -2.90
C HIS A 55 7.49 14.58 -4.03
N LEU A 56 8.06 15.35 -4.97
CA LEU A 56 7.33 15.94 -6.09
C LEU A 56 6.76 14.88 -7.06
N LEU A 57 7.51 13.82 -7.37
CA LEU A 57 7.04 12.77 -8.28
C LEU A 57 5.90 11.93 -7.69
N PRO A 58 5.99 11.42 -6.44
CA PRO A 58 4.84 10.80 -5.76
C PRO A 58 3.63 11.72 -5.65
N HIS A 59 3.86 13.00 -5.34
CA HIS A 59 2.78 13.98 -5.24
C HIS A 59 2.08 14.20 -6.58
N ALA A 60 2.82 14.47 -7.65
CA ALA A 60 2.26 14.66 -8.99
C ALA A 60 1.48 13.42 -9.47
N LEU A 61 2.00 12.22 -9.23
CA LEU A 61 1.32 10.99 -9.58
C LEU A 61 0.03 10.79 -8.78
N LEU A 62 0.04 11.09 -7.48
CA LEU A 62 -1.15 11.02 -6.64
C LEU A 62 -2.22 12.03 -7.06
N GLN A 63 -1.84 13.30 -7.28
CA GLN A 63 -2.76 14.35 -7.74
C GLN A 63 -3.42 13.97 -9.07
N ARG A 64 -2.64 13.37 -9.97
CA ARG A 64 -3.15 12.85 -11.22
C ARG A 64 -4.16 11.72 -11.01
N ALA A 65 -3.81 10.71 -10.20
CA ALA A 65 -4.70 9.60 -9.91
C ALA A 65 -6.01 10.09 -9.28
N LEU A 66 -5.95 11.04 -8.35
CA LEU A 66 -7.14 11.65 -7.74
C LEU A 66 -7.99 12.40 -8.78
N ARG A 67 -7.36 13.11 -9.72
CA ARG A 67 -8.07 13.81 -10.80
C ARG A 67 -8.77 12.85 -11.75
N GLU A 68 -8.07 11.79 -12.17
CA GLU A 68 -8.62 10.76 -13.06
C GLU A 68 -9.73 9.95 -12.37
N ALA A 69 -9.59 9.68 -11.07
CA ALA A 69 -10.61 9.00 -10.28
C ALA A 69 -11.86 9.86 -10.02
N GLY A 70 -11.71 11.19 -9.99
CA GLY A 70 -12.81 12.11 -9.72
C GLY A 70 -13.47 11.81 -8.37
N ASN A 71 -14.76 11.44 -8.39
CA ASN A 71 -15.54 11.09 -7.19
C ASN A 71 -15.63 9.58 -6.96
N GLN A 72 -14.67 8.81 -7.45
CA GLN A 72 -14.58 7.37 -7.22
C GLN A 72 -13.32 7.05 -6.39
N PRO A 73 -13.32 5.94 -5.63
CA PRO A 73 -12.15 5.56 -4.85
C PRO A 73 -11.00 5.08 -5.75
N LEU A 74 -9.76 5.41 -5.37
CA LEU A 74 -8.54 4.97 -6.07
C LEU A 74 -8.43 3.45 -6.19
N TYR A 75 -8.94 2.70 -5.21
CA TYR A 75 -8.92 1.24 -5.22
C TYR A 75 -9.90 0.62 -6.22
N ILE A 76 -10.87 1.37 -6.75
CA ILE A 76 -11.71 0.90 -7.86
C ILE A 76 -11.16 1.36 -9.21
N THR A 77 -10.71 2.62 -9.29
CA THR A 77 -10.30 3.25 -10.57
C THR A 77 -8.89 2.89 -11.02
N HIS A 78 -7.98 2.61 -10.08
CA HIS A 78 -6.58 2.31 -10.36
C HIS A 78 -6.10 1.04 -9.61
N PRO A 79 -6.77 -0.11 -9.77
CA PRO A 79 -6.58 -1.29 -8.91
C PRO A 79 -5.13 -1.81 -8.88
N GLU A 80 -4.44 -1.81 -10.02
CA GLU A 80 -3.06 -2.32 -10.12
C GLU A 80 -2.05 -1.54 -9.26
N GLY A 81 -2.31 -0.27 -8.98
CA GLY A 81 -1.42 0.63 -8.23
C GLY A 81 -2.00 1.20 -6.94
N ALA A 82 -3.27 0.90 -6.64
CA ALA A 82 -4.04 1.57 -5.60
C ALA A 82 -3.39 1.48 -4.21
N CYS A 83 -2.99 0.28 -3.78
CA CYS A 83 -2.39 0.13 -2.44
C CYS A 83 -1.09 0.96 -2.31
N LYS A 84 -0.28 1.02 -3.37
CA LYS A 84 0.94 1.83 -3.39
C LYS A 84 0.63 3.33 -3.42
N LEU A 85 -0.37 3.76 -4.19
CA LEU A 85 -0.84 5.15 -4.22
C LEU A 85 -1.30 5.59 -2.83
N MET A 86 -2.19 4.82 -2.24
CA MET A 86 -2.83 5.12 -0.97
C MET A 86 -1.86 5.06 0.20
N HIS A 87 -1.01 4.04 0.30
CA HIS A 87 -0.10 3.95 1.45
C HIS A 87 1.20 4.73 1.26
N ARG A 88 1.92 4.45 0.16
CA ARG A 88 3.29 4.97 -0.02
C ARG A 88 3.29 6.38 -0.57
N TYR A 89 2.56 6.62 -1.66
CA TYR A 89 2.60 7.93 -2.32
C TYR A 89 1.84 9.01 -1.56
N TRP A 90 0.73 8.66 -0.92
CA TRP A 90 0.04 9.56 0.01
C TRP A 90 0.99 10.08 1.10
N ARG A 91 1.68 9.18 1.80
CA ARG A 91 2.65 9.55 2.85
C ARG A 91 3.80 10.42 2.31
N LEU A 92 4.34 10.08 1.14
CA LEU A 92 5.45 10.82 0.54
C LEU A 92 5.03 12.18 -0.04
N SER A 93 3.76 12.32 -0.42
CA SER A 93 3.24 13.52 -1.09
C SER A 93 2.99 14.71 -0.17
N ARG A 94 3.16 14.55 1.15
CA ARG A 94 2.91 15.59 2.18
C ARG A 94 1.54 16.27 2.03
N THR A 95 0.53 15.54 1.55
CA THR A 95 -0.84 16.05 1.47
C THR A 95 -1.37 16.42 2.85
N GLU A 96 -2.09 17.53 2.96
CA GLU A 96 -2.69 17.99 4.22
C GLU A 96 -3.79 17.05 4.72
N ARG A 97 -4.48 16.36 3.79
CA ARG A 97 -5.57 15.43 4.12
C ARG A 97 -5.01 14.03 4.47
N PRO A 98 -5.34 13.48 5.66
CA PRO A 98 -5.09 12.08 5.98
C PRO A 98 -5.72 11.10 4.97
N LEU A 99 -5.07 9.96 4.74
CA LEU A 99 -5.61 8.93 3.83
C LEU A 99 -6.98 8.42 4.31
N ALA A 100 -7.12 8.20 5.63
CA ALA A 100 -8.37 7.79 6.27
C ALA A 100 -9.55 8.68 5.83
N ASP A 101 -9.37 9.99 5.84
CA ASP A 101 -10.41 10.95 5.48
C ASP A 101 -10.83 10.83 4.01
N TYR A 102 -9.94 10.38 3.13
CA TYR A 102 -10.27 10.10 1.73
C TYR A 102 -10.98 8.76 1.55
N VAL A 103 -10.51 7.70 2.22
CA VAL A 103 -11.00 6.33 2.01
C VAL A 103 -12.34 6.06 2.69
N PHE A 104 -12.51 6.49 3.94
CA PHE A 104 -13.69 6.11 4.73
C PHE A 104 -15.04 6.59 4.18
N PRO A 105 -15.18 7.79 3.58
CA PRO A 105 -16.45 8.18 2.97
C PRO A 105 -16.95 7.19 1.91
N PHE A 106 -16.05 6.55 1.15
CA PHE A 106 -16.42 5.54 0.16
C PHE A 106 -16.79 4.22 0.81
N LEU A 107 -16.00 3.75 1.79
CA LEU A 107 -16.30 2.52 2.53
C LEU A 107 -17.60 2.63 3.32
N GLU A 108 -17.92 3.79 3.89
CA GLU A 108 -19.18 4.01 4.61
C GLU A 108 -20.39 3.96 3.68
N ALA A 109 -20.25 4.48 2.46
CA ALA A 109 -21.29 4.38 1.44
C ALA A 109 -21.45 2.93 0.95
N ASN A 110 -20.35 2.18 0.82
CA ASN A 110 -20.33 0.80 0.32
C ASN A 110 -19.42 -0.10 1.18
N PRO A 111 -19.88 -0.62 2.33
CA PRO A 111 -19.03 -1.38 3.26
C PRO A 111 -18.35 -2.60 2.64
N HIS A 112 -19.00 -3.29 1.70
CA HIS A 112 -18.43 -4.46 1.02
C HIS A 112 -17.14 -4.17 0.23
N GLU A 113 -16.85 -2.89 -0.08
CA GLU A 113 -15.58 -2.50 -0.71
C GLU A 113 -14.35 -2.73 0.17
N VAL A 114 -14.53 -3.00 1.47
CA VAL A 114 -13.45 -3.48 2.35
C VAL A 114 -12.77 -4.72 1.76
N HIS A 115 -13.52 -5.66 1.19
CA HIS A 115 -12.93 -6.85 0.56
C HIS A 115 -12.02 -6.48 -0.63
N VAL A 116 -12.45 -5.51 -1.45
CA VAL A 116 -11.68 -5.02 -2.60
C VAL A 116 -10.39 -4.35 -2.12
N LEU A 117 -10.49 -3.51 -1.09
CA LEU A 117 -9.33 -2.85 -0.48
C LEU A 117 -8.31 -3.86 0.04
N LEU A 118 -8.76 -4.87 0.79
CA LEU A 118 -7.90 -5.92 1.33
C LEU A 118 -7.23 -6.73 0.21
N GLU A 119 -7.99 -7.14 -0.80
CA GLU A 119 -7.45 -7.90 -1.95
C GLU A 119 -6.38 -7.13 -2.73
N LEU A 120 -6.57 -5.82 -2.95
CA LEU A 120 -5.62 -5.02 -3.70
C LEU A 120 -4.33 -4.73 -2.92
N CYS A 121 -4.42 -4.72 -1.59
CA CYS A 121 -3.25 -4.64 -0.72
C CYS A 121 -2.56 -5.99 -0.48
N SER A 122 -3.19 -7.11 -0.82
CA SER A 122 -2.53 -8.41 -0.79
C SER A 122 -1.36 -8.50 -1.78
N PRO A 123 -0.28 -9.22 -1.41
CA PRO A 123 0.84 -9.50 -2.29
C PRO A 123 0.41 -10.33 -3.51
N ASN A 124 1.15 -10.16 -4.60
CA ASN A 124 1.01 -11.01 -5.78
C ASN A 124 1.84 -12.28 -5.59
N ALA A 125 1.22 -13.44 -5.72
CA ALA A 125 1.87 -14.74 -5.68
C ALA A 125 1.76 -15.47 -7.02
N SER A 126 2.64 -16.45 -7.20
CA SER A 126 2.67 -17.36 -8.34
C SER A 126 3.36 -18.64 -7.88
N VAL A 127 2.64 -19.76 -7.88
CA VAL A 127 3.19 -21.05 -7.47
C VAL A 127 3.60 -21.85 -8.70
N ASN A 128 4.81 -22.41 -8.71
CA ASN A 128 5.33 -23.29 -9.76
C ASN A 128 5.23 -22.74 -11.20
N GLY A 129 5.39 -21.42 -11.38
CA GLY A 129 5.28 -20.77 -12.69
C GLY A 129 3.85 -20.66 -13.25
N GLY A 130 2.84 -20.94 -12.42
CA GLY A 130 1.43 -20.76 -12.77
C GLY A 130 0.99 -19.30 -12.90
N PRO A 131 -0.31 -19.05 -13.16
CA PRO A 131 -0.86 -17.70 -13.21
C PRO A 131 -0.65 -16.94 -11.90
N ARG A 132 -0.46 -15.62 -12.01
CA ARG A 132 -0.37 -14.75 -10.84
C ARG A 132 -1.73 -14.53 -10.21
N TYR A 133 -1.78 -14.50 -8.88
CA TYR A 133 -2.99 -14.21 -8.11
C TYR A 133 -2.68 -13.36 -6.87
N ARG A 134 -3.71 -12.80 -6.24
CA ARG A 134 -3.62 -12.09 -4.96
C ARG A 134 -3.68 -13.10 -3.82
N ALA A 135 -2.57 -13.24 -3.10
CA ALA A 135 -2.46 -14.18 -1.98
C ALA A 135 -3.20 -13.68 -0.72
N GLY A 136 -3.02 -14.39 0.39
CA GLY A 136 -3.44 -13.94 1.71
C GLY A 136 -2.69 -12.67 2.14
N LEU A 137 -3.21 -12.01 3.15
CA LEU A 137 -2.59 -10.86 3.80
C LEU A 137 -1.38 -11.29 4.64
N GLU A 138 -0.32 -10.48 4.60
CA GLU A 138 0.83 -10.65 5.50
C GLU A 138 0.71 -9.71 6.71
N GLU A 139 1.40 -10.02 7.81
CA GLU A 139 1.49 -9.13 8.97
C GLU A 139 1.91 -7.71 8.59
N SER A 140 2.89 -7.60 7.69
CA SER A 140 3.38 -6.32 7.13
C SER A 140 2.26 -5.52 6.45
N THR A 141 1.33 -6.21 5.79
CA THR A 141 0.20 -5.59 5.10
C THR A 141 -0.82 -5.08 6.11
N VAL A 142 -1.08 -5.85 7.17
CA VAL A 142 -2.00 -5.44 8.24
C VAL A 142 -1.44 -4.27 9.04
N GLU A 143 -0.15 -4.27 9.37
CA GLU A 143 0.52 -3.15 10.04
C GLU A 143 0.44 -1.86 9.21
N MET A 144 0.71 -1.99 7.91
CA MET A 144 0.61 -0.90 6.94
C MET A 144 -0.79 -0.28 6.92
N LEU A 145 -1.83 -1.12 6.83
CA LEU A 145 -3.23 -0.68 6.85
C LEU A 145 -3.60 -0.04 8.19
N ALA A 146 -3.20 -0.64 9.31
CA ALA A 146 -3.45 -0.12 10.66
C ALA A 146 -2.81 1.26 10.86
N THR A 147 -1.60 1.47 10.35
CA THR A 147 -0.91 2.76 10.44
C THR A 147 -1.57 3.83 9.57
N SER A 148 -2.15 3.46 8.43
CA SER A 148 -2.65 4.41 7.44
C SER A 148 -4.13 4.75 7.62
N LEU A 149 -4.92 3.79 8.07
CA LEU A 149 -6.39 3.88 8.18
C LEU A 149 -6.87 3.76 9.62
N GLY A 150 -6.00 3.35 10.55
CA GLY A 150 -6.34 3.25 11.97
C GLY A 150 -7.30 2.09 12.30
N PRO A 151 -7.84 2.08 13.53
CA PRO A 151 -8.70 0.99 14.02
C PRO A 151 -10.06 0.92 13.31
N LYS A 152 -10.51 1.99 12.68
CA LYS A 152 -11.81 2.05 12.02
C LYS A 152 -11.95 1.04 10.87
N LEU A 153 -10.87 0.73 10.15
CA LEU A 153 -10.92 -0.33 9.12
C LEU A 153 -11.19 -1.70 9.75
N TYR A 154 -10.61 -1.97 10.92
CA TYR A 154 -10.88 -3.19 11.70
C TYR A 154 -12.33 -3.25 12.17
N GLU A 155 -12.88 -2.15 12.67
CA GLU A 155 -14.29 -2.09 13.09
C GLU A 155 -15.25 -2.39 11.93
N MET A 156 -15.00 -1.84 10.74
CA MET A 156 -15.79 -2.14 9.54
C MET A 156 -15.65 -3.59 9.11
N ALA A 157 -14.43 -4.14 9.16
CA ALA A 157 -14.20 -5.55 8.87
C ALA A 157 -14.97 -6.47 9.83
N ARG A 158 -14.98 -6.14 11.13
CA ARG A 158 -15.77 -6.85 12.15
C ARG A 158 -17.27 -6.76 11.91
N GLN A 159 -17.77 -5.60 11.50
CA GLN A 159 -19.19 -5.44 11.16
C GLN A 159 -19.61 -6.30 9.97
N LEU A 160 -18.73 -6.45 8.96
CA LEU A 160 -18.98 -7.30 7.79
C LEU A 160 -18.91 -8.79 8.13
N HIS A 161 -17.92 -9.19 8.93
CA HIS A 161 -17.72 -10.60 9.29
C HIS A 161 -18.81 -11.13 10.22
N GLY A 162 -19.17 -10.32 11.23
CA GLY A 162 -20.04 -10.74 12.31
C GLY A 162 -19.32 -10.88 13.66
N PRO A 163 -20.08 -11.22 14.72
CA PRO A 163 -19.59 -11.29 16.09
C PRO A 163 -18.77 -12.56 16.37
N GLU A 164 -18.70 -13.52 15.45
CA GLU A 164 -18.01 -14.78 15.64
C GLU A 164 -16.50 -14.57 15.92
N PRO A 165 -15.93 -15.33 16.87
CA PRO A 165 -14.49 -15.29 17.09
C PRO A 165 -13.76 -15.86 15.88
N VAL A 166 -12.63 -15.24 15.52
CA VAL A 166 -11.73 -15.73 14.48
C VAL A 166 -10.51 -16.29 15.19
N ASP A 167 -10.58 -17.56 15.58
CA ASP A 167 -9.50 -18.21 16.34
C ASP A 167 -8.38 -18.75 15.45
N HIS A 168 -8.69 -18.98 14.17
CA HIS A 168 -7.76 -19.42 13.14
C HIS A 168 -8.18 -18.88 11.76
N TYR A 169 -7.22 -18.73 10.85
CA TYR A 169 -7.48 -18.47 9.44
C TYR A 169 -6.92 -19.62 8.58
N PRO A 170 -7.68 -20.10 7.58
CA PRO A 170 -7.20 -21.08 6.62
C PRO A 170 -6.30 -20.40 5.57
N GLY A 171 -5.01 -20.69 5.60
CA GLY A 171 -4.14 -20.41 4.46
C GLY A 171 -2.68 -20.66 4.79
N ASP A 172 -2.15 -21.72 4.20
CA ASP A 172 -0.72 -21.99 4.15
C ASP A 172 -0.07 -20.98 3.19
N PRO A 173 1.07 -20.34 3.52
CA PRO A 173 1.86 -19.56 2.55
C PRO A 173 2.17 -20.32 1.25
N HIS A 174 2.10 -21.65 1.28
CA HIS A 174 2.31 -22.55 0.15
C HIS A 174 1.04 -22.96 -0.59
N ASP A 175 -0.14 -22.49 -0.16
CA ASP A 175 -1.40 -22.78 -0.84
C ASP A 175 -1.41 -22.16 -2.24
N SER A 176 -1.55 -23.03 -3.24
CA SER A 176 -1.65 -22.65 -4.66
C SER A 176 -3.02 -22.11 -5.06
N THR A 177 -3.99 -22.11 -4.13
CA THR A 177 -5.34 -21.64 -4.38
C THR A 177 -5.50 -20.20 -3.88
N PRO A 178 -6.05 -19.27 -4.68
CA PRO A 178 -6.34 -17.93 -4.22
C PRO A 178 -7.36 -17.95 -3.08
N PRO A 179 -7.12 -17.22 -1.96
CA PRO A 179 -8.08 -17.13 -0.87
C PRO A 179 -9.35 -16.41 -1.32
N THR A 180 -10.49 -16.77 -0.73
CA THR A 180 -11.75 -16.08 -0.99
C THR A 180 -11.75 -14.68 -0.35
N PRO A 181 -12.63 -13.76 -0.78
CA PRO A 181 -12.81 -12.47 -0.12
C PRO A 181 -13.08 -12.58 1.38
N GLU A 182 -13.81 -13.62 1.81
CA GLU A 182 -14.12 -13.86 3.21
C GLU A 182 -12.92 -14.40 3.98
N ASP A 183 -12.12 -15.28 3.37
CA ASP A 183 -10.89 -15.77 4.00
C ASP A 183 -9.92 -14.62 4.28
N ARG A 184 -9.77 -13.68 3.33
CA ARG A 184 -8.95 -12.47 3.53
C ARG A 184 -9.51 -11.57 4.62
N LEU A 185 -10.83 -11.42 4.72
CA LEU A 185 -11.47 -10.64 5.79
C LEU A 185 -11.16 -11.24 7.16
N ARG A 186 -11.31 -12.56 7.30
CA ARG A 186 -10.99 -13.30 8.53
C ARG A 186 -9.51 -13.20 8.86
N GLN A 187 -8.63 -13.31 7.86
CA GLN A 187 -7.19 -13.14 8.05
C GLN A 187 -6.83 -11.75 8.56
N PHE A 188 -7.43 -10.69 7.99
CA PHE A 188 -7.23 -9.32 8.44
C PHE A 188 -7.62 -9.15 9.91
N ILE A 189 -8.81 -9.63 10.29
CA ILE A 189 -9.31 -9.58 11.68
C ILE A 189 -8.35 -10.32 12.61
N TYR A 190 -8.00 -11.57 12.28
CA TYR A 190 -7.10 -12.39 13.09
C TYR A 190 -5.75 -11.70 13.32
N LEU A 191 -5.07 -11.30 12.25
CA LEU A 191 -3.75 -10.67 12.33
C LEU A 191 -3.80 -9.34 13.08
N TYR A 192 -4.87 -8.54 12.90
CA TYR A 192 -5.06 -7.30 13.62
C TYR A 192 -5.22 -7.54 15.13
N GLU A 193 -6.00 -8.55 15.52
CA GLU A 193 -6.19 -8.91 16.93
C GLU A 193 -4.91 -9.44 17.57
N GLN A 194 -4.19 -10.35 16.93
CA GLN A 194 -2.94 -10.89 17.46
C GLN A 194 -1.91 -9.77 17.70
N ARG A 195 -1.82 -8.80 16.79
CA ARG A 195 -0.94 -7.63 16.94
C ARG A 195 -1.28 -6.77 18.18
N ASN A 196 -2.55 -6.70 18.55
CA ASN A 196 -3.02 -5.85 19.65
C ASN A 196 -3.23 -6.63 20.96
N LYS A 197 -2.98 -7.94 20.98
CA LYS A 197 -2.97 -8.69 22.24
C LYS A 197 -1.79 -8.23 23.08
N PRO A 198 -1.99 -7.99 24.39
CA PRO A 198 -0.88 -7.73 25.28
C PRO A 198 0.04 -8.96 25.26
N SER A 199 1.31 -8.74 24.94
CA SER A 199 2.34 -9.75 25.14
C SER A 199 2.34 -10.09 26.62
N ILE A 200 1.98 -11.34 26.95
CA ILE A 200 2.16 -11.85 28.30
C ILE A 200 3.67 -11.86 28.52
N SER A 201 4.19 -10.82 29.16
CA SER A 201 5.50 -10.86 29.80
C SER A 201 5.43 -12.00 30.81
N GLU A 202 6.24 -13.04 30.60
CA GLU A 202 6.42 -14.14 31.52
C GLU A 202 6.55 -13.57 32.93
N GLU A 203 5.53 -13.81 33.78
CA GLU A 203 5.71 -13.69 35.21
C GLU A 203 6.80 -14.69 35.57
N VAL A 204 7.97 -14.16 35.90
CA VAL A 204 9.01 -14.88 36.61
C VAL A 204 8.36 -15.43 37.87
N ILE A 205 8.09 -16.73 37.88
CA ILE A 205 7.76 -17.45 39.10
C ILE A 205 9.08 -17.48 39.89
N GLU A 206 9.26 -16.50 40.80
CA GLU A 206 10.23 -16.65 41.88
C GLU A 206 9.63 -17.62 42.90
N GLU A 207 10.18 -18.84 42.95
CA GLU A 207 10.05 -19.77 44.09
C GLU A 207 10.93 -19.34 45.27
#